data_AF-A0A0H4I2X7-F1
#
_entry.id   AF-A0A0H4I2X7-F1
#
_cell.length_a   1.000
_cell.length_b   1.000
_cell.length_c   1.000
_cell.angle_alpha   90.00
_cell.angle_beta   90.00
_cell.angle_gamma   90.00
#
_symmetry.space_group_name_H-M   'P 1'
#
loop_
_entity.id
_entity.type
_entity.pdbx_description
1 polymer ?
#
loop_
_entity_poly.entity_id
_entity_poly.type
_entity_poly.pdbx_seq_one_letter_code
_entity_poly.pdbx_strand_id
1 'polypeptide(L)' 'MVKKTLPKAMSEWSEPQPEKQWAKPSDGLKYQGRRVLQLQQANPQRPIIEIFAQMSEET' A
#
# COMPACT_ATOMS: atom_id res chain seq x y z
N MET A 1 5.85 0.14 -32.36
CA MET A 1 5.89 1.01 -31.16
C MET A 1 7.33 1.34 -30.84
N VAL A 2 7.76 2.60 -31.03
CA VAL A 2 9.09 3.03 -30.61
C VAL A 2 9.08 3.11 -29.08
N LYS A 3 9.81 2.22 -28.41
CA LYS A 3 10.07 2.36 -26.97
C LYS A 3 10.92 3.62 -26.81
N LYS A 4 10.31 4.74 -26.43
CA LYS A 4 11.06 5.93 -26.05
C LYS A 4 11.88 5.55 -24.81
N THR A 5 13.19 5.41 -24.97
CA THR A 5 14.11 5.21 -23.85
C THR A 5 13.96 6.41 -22.93
N LEU A 6 13.65 6.16 -21.65
CA LEU A 6 13.52 7.24 -20.67
C LEU A 6 14.82 8.05 -20.64
N PRO A 7 14.75 9.38 -20.50
CA PRO A 7 15.93 10.18 -20.20
C PRO A 7 16.68 9.59 -19.00
N LYS A 8 18.02 9.64 -19.03
CA LYS A 8 18.89 8.99 -18.03
C LYS A 8 18.46 9.28 -16.58
N ALA A 9 18.18 10.54 -16.27
CA ALA A 9 17.73 10.95 -14.93
C ALA A 9 16.41 10.28 -14.50
N MET A 10 15.44 10.14 -15.41
CA MET A 10 14.18 9.43 -15.12
C MET A 10 14.40 7.93 -14.95
N SER A 11 15.31 7.34 -15.74
CA SER A 11 15.62 5.93 -15.61
C SER A 11 16.26 5.62 -14.26
N GLU A 12 17.23 6.44 -13.83
CA GLU A 12 17.92 6.30 -12.53
C GLU A 12 16.96 6.49 -11.34
N TRP A 13 16.02 7.43 -11.41
CA TRP A 13 15.04 7.66 -10.34
C TRP A 13 13.95 6.59 -10.26
N SER A 14 13.74 5.86 -11.37
CA SER A 14 12.74 4.78 -11.43
C SER A 14 13.30 3.44 -10.96
N GLU A 15 14.60 3.35 -10.67
CA GLU A 15 15.18 2.14 -10.12
C GLU A 15 14.60 1.86 -8.71
N PRO A 16 14.20 0.61 -8.42
CA PRO A 16 13.69 0.28 -7.11
C PRO A 16 14.76 0.48 -6.05
N GLN A 17 14.37 1.06 -4.91
CA GLN A 17 15.28 1.18 -3.77
C GLN A 17 15.63 -0.22 -3.24
N PRO A 18 16.87 -0.42 -2.71
CA PRO A 18 17.22 -1.65 -2.02
C PRO A 18 16.24 -1.96 -0.87
N GLU A 19 15.92 -3.23 -0.65
CA GLU A 19 14.97 -3.65 0.41
C GLU A 19 15.32 -3.12 1.79
N LYS A 20 16.62 -2.98 2.08
CA LYS A 20 17.14 -2.42 3.34
C LYS A 20 16.71 -0.96 3.58
N GLN A 21 16.39 -0.24 2.51
CA GLN A 21 15.95 1.17 2.52
C GLN A 21 14.42 1.29 2.47
N TRP A 22 13.68 0.18 2.38
CA TRP A 22 12.22 0.24 2.38
C TRP A 22 11.72 0.73 3.73
N ALA A 23 10.71 1.61 3.68
CA ALA A 23 10.02 2.06 4.87
C ALA A 23 9.38 0.86 5.57
N LYS A 24 9.59 0.75 6.89
CA LYS A 24 8.89 -0.23 7.71
C LYS A 24 7.53 0.34 8.12
N PRO A 25 6.47 -0.48 8.19
CA PRO A 25 5.17 0.00 8.65
C PRO A 25 5.26 0.46 10.10
N SER A 26 4.61 1.58 10.41
CA SER A 26 4.43 2.05 11.78
C SER A 26 3.60 1.06 12.59
N ASP A 27 3.69 1.12 13.92
CA ASP A 27 2.90 0.23 14.77
C ASP A 27 1.40 0.49 14.66
N GLY A 28 1.00 1.74 14.43
CA GLY A 28 -0.38 2.12 14.09
C GLY A 28 -0.85 1.47 12.78
N LEU A 29 -0.02 1.50 11.74
CA LEU A 29 -0.35 0.86 10.46
C LEU A 29 -0.47 -0.67 10.59
N LYS A 30 0.38 -1.30 11.41
CA LYS A 30 0.23 -2.74 11.73
C LYS A 30 -1.08 -3.04 12.45
N TYR A 31 -1.50 -2.17 13.38
CA TYR A 31 -2.77 -2.32 14.10
C TYR A 31 -3.97 -2.19 13.15
N GLN A 32 -3.99 -1.16 12.32
CA GLN A 32 -5.03 -0.97 11.29
C GLN A 32 -5.10 -2.16 10.33
N GLY A 33 -3.94 -2.68 9.89
CA GLY A 33 -3.90 -3.89 9.05
C GLY A 33 -4.55 -5.10 9.72
N ARG A 34 -4.28 -5.35 11.01
CA ARG A 34 -4.96 -6.43 11.77
C ARG A 34 -6.46 -6.20 11.85
N ARG A 35 -6.91 -4.96 12.03
CA ARG A 35 -8.32 -4.61 12.12
C ARG A 35 -9.05 -4.83 10.79
N VAL A 36 -8.46 -4.41 9.68
CA VAL A 36 -8.98 -4.67 8.32
C VAL A 36 -9.15 -6.18 8.09
N LEU A 37 -8.15 -6.98 8.46
CA LEU A 37 -8.23 -8.44 8.34
C LEU A 37 -9.37 -9.03 9.18
N GLN A 38 -9.59 -8.55 10.40
CA GLN A 38 -10.71 -9.00 11.24
C GLN A 38 -12.06 -8.68 10.60
N LEU A 39 -12.23 -7.48 10.04
CA LEU A 39 -13.48 -7.08 9.37
C LEU A 39 -13.73 -7.89 8.09
N GLN A 40 -12.68 -8.15 7.31
CA GLN A 40 -12.77 -8.98 6.11
C GLN A 40 -13.14 -10.44 6.46
N GLN A 41 -12.58 -10.99 7.54
CA GLN A 41 -12.92 -12.34 8.01
C GLN A 41 -14.36 -12.42 8.54
N ALA A 42 -14.84 -11.37 9.21
CA ALA A 42 -16.20 -11.31 9.72
C ALA A 42 -17.25 -11.23 8.61
N ASN A 43 -16.95 -10.53 7.51
CA ASN A 43 -17.81 -10.50 6.33
C ASN A 43 -16.99 -10.52 5.03
N PRO A 44 -16.67 -11.72 4.50
CA PRO A 44 -15.87 -11.87 3.30
C PRO A 44 -16.49 -11.27 2.03
N GLN A 45 -17.82 -11.10 2.01
CA GLN A 45 -18.56 -10.51 0.89
C GLN A 45 -18.58 -8.98 0.95
N ARG A 46 -18.18 -8.38 2.07
CA ARG A 46 -18.09 -6.93 2.19
C ARG A 46 -17.01 -6.40 1.24
N PRO A 47 -17.29 -5.35 0.46
CA PRO A 47 -16.29 -4.71 -0.36
C PRO A 47 -15.12 -4.18 0.47
N ILE A 48 -13.89 -4.53 0.08
CA ILE A 48 -12.68 -4.10 0.80
C ILE A 48 -12.56 -2.57 0.87
N ILE A 49 -13.08 -1.84 -0.13
CA ILE A 49 -13.09 -0.37 -0.15
C ILE A 49 -13.93 0.20 0.99
N GLU A 50 -15.06 -0.42 1.34
CA GLU A 50 -15.90 0.01 2.46
C GLU A 50 -15.23 -0.25 3.82
N ILE A 51 -14.45 -1.32 3.91
CA ILE A 51 -13.67 -1.63 5.11
C ILE A 51 -12.59 -0.57 5.32
N PHE A 52 -11.90 -0.14 4.26
CA PHE A 52 -10.91 0.94 4.35
C PHE A 52 -11.55 2.31 4.59
N ALA A 53 -12.70 2.61 3.97
CA ALA A 53 -13.43 3.86 4.21
C ALA A 53 -13.81 4.01 5.70
N GLN A 54 -14.30 2.93 6.32
CA GLN A 54 -14.59 2.92 7.75
C GLN A 54 -13.34 3.25 8.59
N MET A 55 -12.16 2.72 8.23
CA MET A 55 -10.91 3.01 8.96
C MET A 55 -10.45 4.46 8.83
N SER A 56 -10.72 5.12 7.69
CA SER A 56 -10.35 6.52 7.50
C SER A 56 -11.21 7.50 8.30
N GLU A 57 -12.43 7.10 8.67
CA GLU A 57 -13.34 7.89 9.51
C GLU A 57 -13.03 7.71 11.02
N GLU A 58 -12.30 6.66 11.40
CA GLU A 58 -11.93 6.32 12.78
C GLU A 58 -10.65 7.04 13.28
N THR A 59 -9.97 7.83 12.43
CA THR A 59 -8.70 8.56 12.72
C THR A 59 -8.81 10.05 12.53
#